data_AF-A0A290QGC0-F1
#
_entry.id   AF-A0A290QGC0-F1
#
_cell.length_a   1.000
_cell.length_b   1.000
_cell.length_c   1.000
_cell.angle_alpha   90.00
_cell.angle_beta   90.00
_cell.angle_gamma   90.00
#
_symmetry.space_group_name_H-M   'P 1'
#
loop_
_entity.id
_entity.type
_entity.pdbx_description
1 polymer ?
#
loop_
_entity_poly.entity_id
_entity_poly.type
_entity_poly.pdbx_seq_one_letter_code
_entity_poly.pdbx_strand_id
1 'polypeptide(L)'
;MFEAVTIRPQYRYSQDPIDIGFLFECLLFYRRVYVQGNHIVLEQLVKYFGPELLMELMSSGTMEILYEEDHLAIHSSTDQSGFAIHNPVTFSAPHRALPEQLRSTLINYYDRAGKGRRAAIRMQPFIKTVRYDATLLDGVKASFRDKDFVEQAVRSLLFRWVPEVPPTHRFRFSCEETEKGFVVSTDLDFAVLNEFFHRRISKDRTVLTPAHLLSTLSDAESHAFVSARQLSEIATDEVGSDLLKLRLYHLFNRTQKSERARNDFSEVIFGEARSLREAINAGTIPMPDLIRLIKKADKFKSWLEKQSMDRDLMREYYKEVARETFLDRLPPKSMRFGIFTGAGFAVDALFPTGLATTAALGLGLFDSFLLDKFTRGWRPNQFIEGELQPVFKKNP
;
A
#
# COMPACT_ATOMS: atom_id res chain seq x y z
N MET A 1 8.42 7.29 13.10
CA MET A 1 7.81 5.94 13.14
C MET A 1 6.44 6.10 13.79
N PHE A 2 5.39 5.38 13.43
CA PHE A 2 4.08 5.51 14.10
C PHE A 2 3.37 6.89 14.02
N GLU A 3 3.83 7.81 13.18
CA GLU A 3 3.12 9.09 12.96
C GLU A 3 1.86 8.86 12.12
N ALA A 4 2.04 8.32 10.91
CA ALA A 4 0.94 8.02 10.03
C ALA A 4 1.19 6.75 9.23
N VAL A 5 0.13 6.00 8.94
CA VAL A 5 0.14 4.84 8.02
C VAL A 5 -1.03 4.92 7.06
N THR A 6 -0.77 4.60 5.79
CA THR A 6 -1.80 4.35 4.79
C THR A 6 -1.97 2.86 4.60
N ILE A 7 -3.14 2.36 5.01
CA ILE A 7 -3.59 0.98 4.82
C ILE A 7 -4.31 0.90 3.48
N ARG A 8 -3.87 -0.04 2.65
CA ARG A 8 -4.52 -0.42 1.39
C ARG A 8 -5.09 -1.83 1.50
N PRO A 9 -5.91 -2.30 0.52
CA PRO A 9 -6.27 -3.70 0.42
C PRO A 9 -5.07 -4.63 0.63
N GLN A 10 -5.16 -5.48 1.64
CA GLN A 10 -4.15 -6.50 1.96
C GLN A 10 -4.53 -7.86 1.37
N TYR A 11 -5.83 -8.05 1.09
CA TYR A 11 -6.38 -9.24 0.43
C TYR A 11 -6.94 -8.88 -0.95
N ARG A 12 -6.05 -8.85 -1.96
CA ARG A 12 -6.26 -8.33 -3.35
C ARG A 12 -7.48 -8.91 -4.10
N TYR A 13 -8.05 -10.03 -3.68
CA TYR A 13 -9.20 -10.69 -4.32
C TYR A 13 -10.31 -11.09 -3.33
N SER A 14 -10.34 -10.47 -2.16
CA SER A 14 -11.35 -10.72 -1.12
C SER A 14 -12.51 -9.72 -1.23
N GLN A 15 -13.69 -10.13 -0.78
CA GLN A 15 -14.83 -9.22 -0.53
C GLN A 15 -14.62 -8.42 0.77
N ASP A 16 -13.72 -8.90 1.64
CA ASP A 16 -13.23 -8.21 2.83
C ASP A 16 -11.73 -7.91 2.61
N PRO A 17 -11.40 -6.87 1.82
CA PRO A 17 -10.02 -6.59 1.38
C PRO A 17 -9.08 -6.06 2.47
N ILE A 18 -9.62 -5.46 3.53
CA ILE A 18 -8.85 -4.93 4.67
C ILE A 18 -8.78 -5.98 5.77
N ASP A 19 -7.59 -6.17 6.35
CA ASP A 19 -7.50 -6.93 7.60
C ASP A 19 -7.93 -6.04 8.77
N ILE A 20 -9.07 -6.36 9.38
CA ILE A 20 -9.65 -5.52 10.42
C ILE A 20 -8.81 -5.56 11.70
N GLY A 21 -8.30 -6.73 12.10
CA GLY A 21 -7.40 -6.85 13.24
C GLY A 21 -6.15 -5.99 13.08
N PHE A 22 -5.57 -5.99 11.88
CA PHE A 22 -4.44 -5.13 11.54
C PHE A 22 -4.81 -3.63 11.57
N LEU A 23 -5.98 -3.25 11.02
CA LEU A 23 -6.48 -1.89 11.12
C LEU A 23 -6.57 -1.43 12.59
N PHE A 24 -7.07 -2.28 13.49
CA PHE A 24 -7.11 -1.95 14.91
C PHE A 24 -5.72 -1.78 15.52
N GLU A 25 -4.78 -2.65 15.21
CA GLU A 25 -3.39 -2.48 15.65
C GLU A 25 -2.84 -1.14 15.18
N CYS A 26 -3.05 -0.78 13.91
CA CYS A 26 -2.68 0.54 13.41
C CYS A 26 -3.36 1.68 14.17
N LEU A 27 -4.65 1.58 14.48
CA LEU A 27 -5.37 2.61 15.24
C LEU A 27 -4.83 2.78 16.66
N LEU A 28 -4.27 1.72 17.25
CA LEU A 28 -3.58 1.80 18.54
C LEU A 28 -2.25 2.53 18.39
N PHE A 29 -1.38 2.07 17.50
CA PHE A 29 0.01 2.55 17.45
C PHE A 29 0.18 3.86 16.71
N TYR A 30 -0.55 4.07 15.61
CA TYR A 30 -0.37 5.24 14.77
C TYR A 30 -1.23 6.40 15.25
N ARG A 31 -0.65 7.61 15.18
CA ARG A 31 -1.40 8.85 15.45
C ARG A 31 -2.45 9.10 14.38
N ARG A 32 -2.15 8.75 13.13
CA ARG A 32 -3.10 8.86 12.02
C ARG A 32 -3.10 7.61 11.15
N VAL A 33 -4.29 7.08 10.92
CA VAL A 33 -4.51 5.92 10.04
C VAL A 33 -5.34 6.35 8.85
N TYR A 34 -4.74 6.30 7.66
CA TYR A 34 -5.47 6.46 6.42
C TYR A 34 -5.90 5.08 5.92
N VAL A 35 -7.19 4.87 5.68
CA VAL A 35 -7.69 3.68 5.01
C VAL A 35 -8.05 4.05 3.59
N GLN A 36 -7.21 3.62 2.64
CA GLN A 36 -7.39 3.92 1.23
C GLN A 36 -8.07 2.76 0.50
N GLY A 37 -9.09 3.07 -0.29
CA GLY A 37 -9.75 2.08 -1.10
C GLY A 37 -10.96 2.59 -1.85
N ASN A 38 -11.67 1.66 -2.48
CA ASN A 38 -12.87 1.93 -3.28
C ASN A 38 -14.15 1.51 -2.53
N HIS A 39 -15.26 1.42 -3.25
CA HIS A 39 -16.57 1.00 -2.70
C HIS A 39 -16.54 -0.32 -1.90
N ILE A 40 -15.68 -1.29 -2.25
CA ILE A 40 -15.58 -2.57 -1.53
C ILE A 40 -15.02 -2.33 -0.11
N VAL A 41 -13.96 -1.52 0.00
CA VAL A 41 -13.38 -1.14 1.29
C VAL A 41 -14.40 -0.34 2.12
N LEU A 42 -15.09 0.61 1.48
CA LEU A 42 -16.12 1.41 2.17
C LEU A 42 -17.25 0.52 2.73
N GLU A 43 -17.73 -0.43 1.92
CA GLU A 43 -18.77 -1.37 2.35
C GLU A 43 -18.30 -2.24 3.52
N GLN A 44 -17.08 -2.78 3.45
CA GLN A 44 -16.49 -3.56 4.54
C GLN A 44 -16.42 -2.75 5.84
N LEU A 45 -15.94 -1.50 5.79
CA LEU A 45 -15.83 -0.64 6.97
C LEU A 45 -17.20 -0.31 7.56
N VAL A 46 -18.18 0.03 6.73
CA VAL A 46 -19.55 0.31 7.19
C VAL A 46 -20.18 -0.93 7.82
N LYS A 47 -20.01 -2.11 7.19
CA LYS A 47 -20.52 -3.38 7.69
C LYS A 47 -19.90 -3.76 9.03
N TYR A 48 -18.60 -3.55 9.20
CA TYR A 48 -17.87 -3.95 10.41
C TYR A 48 -18.10 -2.99 11.59
N PHE A 49 -17.90 -1.69 11.39
CA PHE A 49 -18.00 -0.69 12.48
C PHE A 49 -19.43 -0.23 12.72
N GLY A 50 -20.27 -0.26 11.71
CA GLY A 50 -21.51 0.50 11.68
C GLY A 50 -21.26 2.00 11.42
N PRO A 51 -22.24 2.74 10.87
CA PRO A 51 -22.03 4.11 10.43
C PRO A 51 -21.70 5.09 11.56
N GLU A 52 -22.35 4.95 12.71
CA GLU A 52 -22.19 5.85 13.85
C GLU A 52 -20.76 5.79 14.41
N LEU A 53 -20.24 4.58 14.62
CA LEU A 53 -18.90 4.38 15.15
C LEU A 53 -17.82 4.74 14.11
N LEU A 54 -18.06 4.44 12.83
CA LEU A 54 -17.14 4.83 11.76
C LEU A 54 -17.01 6.35 11.69
N MET A 55 -18.12 7.09 11.80
CA MET A 55 -18.10 8.55 11.89
C MET A 55 -17.38 9.05 13.15
N GLU A 56 -17.58 8.40 14.30
CA GLU A 56 -16.87 8.75 15.54
C GLU A 56 -15.35 8.63 15.36
N LEU A 57 -14.87 7.50 14.82
CA LEU A 57 -13.47 7.26 14.53
C LEU A 57 -12.90 8.31 13.55
N MET A 58 -13.62 8.64 12.48
CA MET A 58 -13.18 9.68 11.54
C MET A 58 -13.17 11.08 12.17
N SER A 59 -14.17 11.40 12.99
CA SER A 59 -14.28 12.70 13.67
C SER A 59 -13.19 12.93 14.72
N SER A 60 -12.65 11.85 15.29
CA SER A 60 -11.53 11.94 16.25
C SER A 60 -10.21 12.35 15.60
N GLY A 61 -10.09 12.24 14.27
CA GLY A 61 -8.85 12.48 13.53
C GLY A 61 -7.84 11.32 13.58
N THR A 62 -8.13 10.25 14.35
CA THR A 62 -7.30 9.04 14.42
C THR A 62 -7.38 8.23 13.12
N MET A 63 -8.53 8.25 12.43
CA MET A 63 -8.75 7.54 11.17
C MET A 63 -9.27 8.48 10.09
N GLU A 64 -8.87 8.26 8.85
CA GLU A 64 -9.40 8.97 7.69
C GLU A 64 -9.59 7.99 6.53
N ILE A 65 -10.73 8.07 5.83
CA ILE A 65 -10.97 7.27 4.63
C ILE A 65 -10.54 8.08 3.41
N LEU A 66 -9.64 7.49 2.62
CA LEU A 66 -9.19 7.99 1.33
C LEU A 66 -9.88 7.20 0.21
N TYR A 67 -11.03 7.69 -0.25
CA TYR A 67 -11.85 7.02 -1.26
C TYR A 67 -11.31 7.25 -2.68
N GLU A 68 -10.97 6.18 -3.39
CA GLU A 68 -10.47 6.22 -4.76
C GLU A 68 -11.62 6.38 -5.77
N GLU A 69 -11.74 7.56 -6.37
CA GLU A 69 -12.67 7.79 -7.50
C GLU A 69 -12.02 7.49 -8.85
N ASP A 70 -10.71 7.71 -8.94
CA ASP A 70 -9.92 7.38 -10.12
C ASP A 70 -9.29 6.00 -9.94
N HIS A 71 -9.32 5.22 -11.00
CA HIS A 71 -8.67 3.93 -11.10
C HIS A 71 -7.53 4.01 -12.10
N LEU A 72 -6.41 3.39 -11.74
CA LEU A 72 -5.27 3.19 -12.63
C LEU A 72 -5.41 1.83 -13.30
N ALA A 73 -5.26 1.77 -14.61
CA ALA A 73 -5.37 0.53 -15.38
C ALA A 73 -4.47 0.55 -16.60
N ILE A 74 -4.30 -0.63 -17.21
CA ILE A 74 -3.65 -0.79 -18.51
C ILE A 74 -4.71 -0.98 -19.58
N HIS A 75 -4.90 0.04 -20.41
CA HIS A 75 -5.68 -0.09 -21.63
C HIS A 75 -4.84 -0.81 -22.68
N SER A 76 -5.33 -1.95 -23.16
CA SER A 76 -4.66 -2.74 -24.20
C SER A 76 -5.47 -2.71 -25.48
N SER A 77 -4.81 -2.38 -26.59
CA SER A 77 -5.37 -2.47 -27.93
C SER A 77 -4.42 -3.25 -28.84
N THR A 78 -4.92 -3.69 -29.99
CA THR A 78 -4.09 -4.31 -31.02
C THR A 78 -3.94 -3.33 -32.17
N ASP A 79 -2.71 -3.10 -32.61
CA ASP A 79 -2.48 -2.24 -33.76
C ASP A 79 -2.72 -2.97 -35.09
N GLN A 80 -2.63 -2.24 -36.20
CA GLN A 80 -2.85 -2.79 -37.55
C GLN A 80 -1.81 -3.87 -37.93
N SER A 81 -0.66 -3.90 -37.25
CA SER A 81 0.40 -4.87 -37.47
C SER A 81 0.25 -6.10 -36.57
N GLY A 82 -0.78 -6.15 -35.72
CA GLY A 82 -1.05 -7.27 -34.81
C GLY A 82 -0.33 -7.18 -33.47
N PHE A 83 0.42 -6.11 -33.20
CA PHE A 83 1.10 -5.94 -31.91
C PHE A 83 0.13 -5.44 -30.84
N ALA A 84 0.23 -6.04 -29.65
CA ALA A 84 -0.46 -5.54 -28.48
C ALA A 84 0.21 -4.25 -27.98
N ILE A 85 -0.58 -3.18 -27.91
CA ILE A 85 -0.19 -1.87 -27.41
C ILE A 85 -0.82 -1.67 -26.03
N HIS A 86 -0.01 -1.32 -25.05
CA HIS A 86 -0.41 -1.13 -23.65
C HIS A 86 -0.21 0.32 -23.22
N ASN A 87 -1.23 0.94 -22.65
CA ASN A 87 -1.15 2.29 -22.13
C ASN A 87 -1.64 2.36 -20.69
N PRO A 88 -0.85 2.92 -19.75
CA PRO A 88 -1.36 3.25 -18.45
C PRO A 88 -2.37 4.40 -18.60
N VAL A 89 -3.57 4.20 -18.06
CA VAL A 89 -4.67 5.15 -18.10
C VAL A 89 -5.25 5.32 -16.71
N THR A 90 -5.67 6.54 -16.40
CA THR A 90 -6.56 6.81 -15.29
C THR A 90 -7.98 6.94 -15.83
N PHE A 91 -8.94 6.32 -15.18
CA PHE A 91 -10.35 6.49 -15.51
C PHE A 91 -11.18 6.60 -14.24
N SER A 92 -12.27 7.35 -14.32
CA SER A 92 -13.29 7.38 -13.28
C SER A 92 -14.61 6.89 -13.85
N ALA A 93 -15.44 6.33 -12.99
CA ALA A 93 -16.77 5.86 -13.36
C ALA A 93 -17.80 6.60 -12.49
N PRO A 94 -18.75 7.36 -13.07
CA PRO A 94 -19.71 8.14 -12.30
C PRO A 94 -20.51 7.31 -11.28
N HIS A 95 -20.88 6.08 -11.66
CA HIS A 95 -21.58 5.16 -10.77
C HIS A 95 -20.71 4.67 -9.59
N ARG A 96 -19.39 4.83 -9.64
CA ARG A 96 -18.44 4.51 -8.56
C ARG A 96 -18.01 5.73 -7.75
N ALA A 97 -18.52 6.92 -8.06
CA ALA A 97 -18.23 8.12 -7.29
C ALA A 97 -18.69 7.98 -5.83
N LEU A 98 -17.99 8.65 -4.91
CA LEU A 98 -18.25 8.53 -3.47
C LEU A 98 -19.72 8.79 -3.09
N PRO A 99 -20.40 9.85 -3.58
CA PRO A 99 -21.77 10.14 -3.17
C PRO A 99 -22.76 9.00 -3.49
N GLU A 100 -22.63 8.39 -4.67
CA GLU A 100 -23.51 7.30 -5.08
C GLU A 100 -23.23 6.00 -4.32
N GLN A 101 -21.95 5.67 -4.16
CA GLN A 101 -21.55 4.44 -3.47
C GLN A 101 -21.85 4.53 -1.98
N LEU A 102 -21.50 5.62 -1.31
CA LEU A 102 -21.82 5.83 0.10
C LEU A 102 -23.33 5.78 0.37
N ARG A 103 -24.13 6.40 -0.51
CA ARG A 103 -25.59 6.34 -0.43
C ARG A 103 -26.10 4.90 -0.58
N SER A 104 -25.60 4.16 -1.56
CA SER A 104 -25.98 2.76 -1.78
C SER A 104 -25.64 1.90 -0.56
N THR A 105 -24.39 1.96 -0.10
CA THR A 105 -23.89 1.21 1.06
C THR A 105 -24.74 1.46 2.31
N LEU A 106 -25.07 2.72 2.62
CA LEU A 106 -25.84 3.05 3.82
C LEU A 106 -27.34 2.74 3.69
N ILE A 107 -27.91 2.78 2.49
CA ILE A 107 -29.27 2.30 2.27
C ILE A 107 -29.34 0.80 2.54
N ASN A 108 -28.38 0.04 2.01
CA ASN A 108 -28.29 -1.42 2.21
C ASN A 108 -28.05 -1.77 3.68
N TYR A 109 -27.15 -1.05 4.36
CA TYR A 109 -26.85 -1.29 5.77
C TYR A 109 -28.07 -1.10 6.69
N TYR A 110 -28.85 -0.04 6.50
CA TYR A 110 -30.03 0.22 7.35
C TYR A 110 -31.31 -0.46 6.88
N ASP A 111 -31.31 -1.04 5.68
CA ASP A 111 -32.51 -1.54 4.99
C ASP A 111 -33.65 -0.50 4.91
N ARG A 112 -33.28 0.78 4.84
CA ARG A 112 -34.23 1.92 4.90
C ARG A 112 -33.70 3.10 4.10
N ALA A 113 -34.27 3.33 2.91
CA ALA A 113 -33.83 4.37 1.99
C ALA A 113 -33.69 5.77 2.62
N GLY A 114 -34.69 6.22 3.38
CA GLY A 114 -34.65 7.54 4.03
C GLY A 114 -33.58 7.67 5.11
N LYS A 115 -33.36 6.62 5.92
CA LYS A 115 -32.32 6.61 6.95
C LYS A 115 -30.93 6.57 6.33
N GLY A 116 -30.72 5.69 5.35
CA GLY A 116 -29.47 5.57 4.60
C GLY A 116 -29.04 6.86 3.91
N ARG A 117 -29.96 7.53 3.21
CA ARG A 117 -29.67 8.83 2.57
C ARG A 117 -29.21 9.89 3.56
N ARG A 118 -29.90 10.04 4.71
CA ARG A 118 -29.52 11.01 5.74
C ARG A 118 -28.17 10.66 6.36
N ALA A 119 -27.90 9.38 6.61
CA ALA A 119 -26.61 8.94 7.11
C ALA A 119 -25.48 9.24 6.11
N ALA A 120 -25.71 9.02 4.81
CA ALA A 120 -24.72 9.30 3.76
C ALA A 120 -24.36 10.78 3.72
N ILE A 121 -25.36 11.67 3.73
CA ILE A 121 -25.14 13.13 3.77
C ILE A 121 -24.31 13.54 5.00
N ARG A 122 -24.56 12.92 6.16
CA ARG A 122 -23.79 13.20 7.38
C ARG A 122 -22.37 12.63 7.35
N MET A 123 -22.17 11.46 6.74
CA MET A 123 -20.88 10.78 6.70
C MET A 123 -19.94 11.33 5.63
N GLN A 124 -20.49 11.77 4.48
CA GLN A 124 -19.71 12.19 3.31
C GLN A 124 -18.62 13.25 3.63
N PRO A 125 -18.85 14.27 4.47
CA PRO A 125 -17.83 15.28 4.77
C PRO A 125 -16.58 14.74 5.48
N PHE A 126 -16.65 13.54 6.07
CA PHE A 126 -15.53 12.90 6.76
C PHE A 126 -14.65 12.05 5.84
N ILE A 127 -15.08 11.78 4.61
CA ILE A 127 -14.37 10.94 3.65
C ILE A 127 -13.72 11.84 2.60
N LYS A 128 -12.40 11.70 2.40
CA LYS A 128 -11.69 12.44 1.35
C LYS A 128 -11.59 11.60 0.09
N THR A 129 -11.72 12.24 -1.06
CA THR A 129 -11.51 11.57 -2.35
C THR A 129 -10.06 11.70 -2.78
N VAL A 130 -9.54 10.60 -3.35
CA VAL A 130 -8.23 10.55 -4.00
C VAL A 130 -8.44 10.60 -5.50
N ARG A 131 -7.72 11.53 -6.13
CA ARG A 131 -7.64 11.67 -7.58
C ARG A 131 -6.20 11.61 -8.02
N TYR A 132 -5.98 10.97 -9.16
CA TYR A 132 -4.66 10.83 -9.74
C TYR A 132 -4.42 11.93 -10.74
N ASP A 133 -3.27 12.61 -10.61
CA ASP A 133 -2.84 13.63 -11.55
C ASP A 133 -1.80 13.07 -12.52
N ALA A 134 -1.41 13.89 -13.51
CA ALA A 134 -0.47 13.51 -14.56
C ALA A 134 0.88 13.04 -13.99
N THR A 135 1.29 13.49 -12.80
CA THR A 135 2.55 13.09 -12.17
C THR A 135 2.60 11.60 -11.95
N LEU A 136 1.50 10.98 -11.51
CA LEU A 136 1.44 9.53 -11.32
C LEU A 136 1.58 8.78 -12.65
N LEU A 137 0.82 9.19 -13.67
CA LEU A 137 0.87 8.55 -14.98
C LEU A 137 2.25 8.66 -15.63
N ASP A 138 2.89 9.83 -15.51
CA ASP A 138 4.25 10.03 -15.99
C ASP A 138 5.25 9.15 -15.23
N GLY A 139 5.05 8.95 -13.92
CA GLY A 139 5.83 8.01 -13.11
C GLY A 139 5.68 6.56 -13.55
N VAL A 140 4.46 6.12 -13.84
CA VAL A 140 4.18 4.77 -14.37
C VAL A 140 4.86 4.57 -15.72
N LYS A 141 4.72 5.54 -16.64
CA LYS A 141 5.38 5.49 -17.95
C LYS A 141 6.91 5.47 -17.82
N ALA A 142 7.47 6.31 -16.95
CA ALA A 142 8.90 6.32 -16.68
C ALA A 142 9.38 4.96 -16.14
N SER A 143 8.59 4.32 -15.27
CA SER A 143 8.88 2.99 -14.74
C SER A 143 8.84 1.92 -15.83
N PHE A 144 7.92 2.02 -16.80
CA PHE A 144 7.91 1.09 -17.94
C PHE A 144 9.13 1.23 -18.86
N ARG A 145 9.71 2.42 -18.97
CA ARG A 145 10.94 2.64 -19.75
C ARG A 145 12.19 2.06 -19.07
N ASP A 146 12.15 1.88 -17.75
CA ASP A 146 13.27 1.34 -16.98
C ASP A 146 13.33 -0.19 -17.13
N LYS A 147 14.07 -0.66 -18.14
CA LYS A 147 14.16 -2.08 -18.51
C LYS A 147 14.60 -2.97 -17.33
N ASP A 148 15.57 -2.50 -16.55
CA ASP A 148 16.11 -3.26 -15.41
C ASP A 148 15.08 -3.36 -14.28
N PHE A 149 14.34 -2.28 -14.01
CA PHE A 149 13.26 -2.29 -13.03
C PHE A 149 12.13 -3.22 -13.46
N VAL A 150 11.63 -3.08 -14.69
CA VAL A 150 10.49 -3.88 -15.18
C VAL A 150 10.82 -5.37 -15.15
N GLU A 151 11.99 -5.78 -15.66
CA GLU A 151 12.35 -7.20 -15.67
C GLU A 151 12.46 -7.76 -14.25
N GLN A 152 13.10 -7.04 -13.31
CA GLN A 152 13.22 -7.45 -11.91
C GLN A 152 11.87 -7.49 -11.19
N ALA A 153 11.00 -6.51 -11.44
CA ALA A 153 9.65 -6.47 -10.89
C ALA A 153 8.82 -7.66 -11.38
N VAL A 154 8.82 -7.94 -12.69
CA VAL A 154 8.13 -9.10 -13.25
C VAL A 154 8.71 -10.40 -12.71
N ARG A 155 10.03 -10.49 -12.54
CA ARG A 155 10.70 -11.65 -11.93
C ARG A 155 10.21 -11.90 -10.50
N SER A 156 10.12 -10.85 -9.69
CA SER A 156 9.58 -10.91 -8.33
C SER A 156 8.13 -11.38 -8.31
N LEU A 157 7.30 -10.89 -9.24
CA LEU A 157 5.89 -11.29 -9.37
C LEU A 157 5.75 -12.77 -9.78
N LEU A 158 6.48 -13.20 -10.80
CA LEU A 158 6.39 -14.55 -11.33
C LEU A 158 6.80 -15.60 -10.31
N PHE A 159 7.92 -15.41 -9.59
CA PHE A 159 8.35 -16.38 -8.58
C PHE A 159 7.38 -16.48 -7.39
N ARG A 160 6.64 -15.41 -7.12
CA ARG A 160 5.62 -15.39 -6.07
C ARG A 160 4.31 -16.05 -6.52
N TRP A 161 3.87 -15.79 -7.74
CA TRP A 161 2.58 -16.28 -8.25
C TRP A 161 2.65 -17.66 -8.90
N VAL A 162 3.81 -18.01 -9.44
CA VAL A 162 4.07 -19.25 -10.15
C VAL A 162 5.36 -19.88 -9.57
N PRO A 163 5.32 -20.41 -8.34
CA PRO A 163 6.50 -20.97 -7.66
C PRO A 163 7.10 -22.18 -8.39
N GLU A 164 6.36 -22.77 -9.34
CA GLU A 164 6.85 -23.81 -10.25
C GLU A 164 7.93 -23.29 -11.22
N VAL A 165 7.99 -21.98 -11.49
CA VAL A 165 9.08 -21.37 -12.24
C VAL A 165 10.29 -21.24 -11.30
N PRO A 166 11.43 -21.89 -11.60
CA PRO A 166 12.58 -21.85 -10.70
C PRO A 166 13.18 -20.43 -10.64
N PRO A 167 13.69 -19.98 -9.48
CA PRO A 167 14.30 -18.66 -9.33
C PRO A 167 15.46 -18.36 -10.30
N THR A 168 16.09 -19.41 -10.83
CA THR A 168 17.20 -19.33 -11.80
C THR A 168 16.73 -19.22 -13.25
N HIS A 169 15.44 -19.35 -13.52
CA HIS A 169 14.89 -19.27 -14.88
C HIS A 169 15.17 -17.88 -15.48
N ARG A 170 15.85 -17.87 -16.62
CA ARG A 170 16.12 -16.64 -17.37
C ARG A 170 15.00 -16.44 -18.39
N PHE A 171 14.47 -15.23 -18.39
CA PHE A 171 13.48 -14.76 -19.33
C PHE A 171 13.76 -13.26 -19.56
N ARG A 172 13.28 -12.74 -20.67
CA ARG A 172 13.28 -11.32 -20.99
C ARG A 172 11.88 -10.76 -20.77
N PHE A 173 11.79 -9.61 -20.13
CA PHE A 173 10.58 -8.82 -20.13
C PHE A 173 10.96 -7.35 -20.14
N SER A 174 10.65 -6.66 -21.24
CA SER A 174 10.94 -5.24 -21.40
C SER A 174 9.81 -4.54 -22.12
N CYS A 175 9.62 -3.26 -21.82
CA CYS A 175 8.69 -2.40 -22.55
C CYS A 175 9.45 -1.46 -23.47
N GLU A 176 8.90 -1.25 -24.66
CA GLU A 176 9.38 -0.26 -25.62
C GLU A 176 8.25 0.74 -25.89
N GLU A 177 8.53 2.02 -25.69
CA GLU A 177 7.57 3.08 -25.97
C GLU A 177 7.55 3.38 -27.47
N THR A 178 6.35 3.44 -28.02
CA THR A 178 6.05 3.85 -29.40
C THR A 178 5.12 5.05 -29.38
N GLU A 179 4.87 5.66 -30.54
CA GLU A 179 3.89 6.76 -30.66
C GLU A 179 2.48 6.38 -30.18
N LYS A 180 2.12 5.08 -30.23
CA LYS A 180 0.79 4.58 -29.85
C LYS A 180 0.70 4.11 -28.40
N GLY A 181 1.83 3.91 -27.72
CA GLY A 181 1.91 3.33 -26.38
C GLY A 181 3.06 2.33 -26.23
N PHE A 182 3.01 1.49 -25.20
CA PHE A 182 4.07 0.53 -24.89
C PHE A 182 3.83 -0.83 -25.55
N VAL A 183 4.83 -1.34 -26.22
CA VAL A 183 4.88 -2.73 -26.68
C VAL A 183 5.70 -3.53 -25.67
N VAL A 184 5.20 -4.70 -25.26
CA VAL A 184 5.94 -5.61 -24.39
C VAL A 184 6.69 -6.62 -25.26
N SER A 185 8.01 -6.70 -25.08
CA SER A 185 8.86 -7.73 -25.65
C SER A 185 9.22 -8.73 -24.56
N THR A 186 8.81 -9.99 -24.74
CA THR A 186 9.03 -11.06 -23.77
C THR A 186 9.05 -12.43 -24.42
N ASP A 187 9.81 -13.36 -23.83
CA ASP A 187 9.90 -14.77 -24.20
C ASP A 187 9.10 -15.68 -23.24
N LEU A 188 8.31 -15.09 -22.33
CA LEU A 188 7.44 -15.81 -21.41
C LEU A 188 6.26 -16.47 -22.14
N ASP A 189 6.07 -17.76 -21.90
CA ASP A 189 4.89 -18.49 -22.36
C ASP A 189 3.72 -18.30 -21.37
N PHE A 190 2.87 -17.32 -21.64
CA PHE A 190 1.70 -17.06 -20.79
C PHE A 190 0.67 -18.18 -20.79
N ALA A 191 0.63 -19.06 -21.80
CA ALA A 191 -0.29 -20.21 -21.75
C ALA A 191 0.16 -21.17 -20.65
N VAL A 192 1.45 -21.56 -20.66
CA VAL A 192 2.05 -22.42 -19.63
C VAL A 192 2.00 -21.77 -18.25
N LEU A 193 2.34 -20.49 -18.14
CA LEU A 193 2.30 -19.79 -16.85
C LEU A 193 0.88 -19.77 -16.26
N ASN A 194 -0.15 -19.57 -17.09
CA ASN A 194 -1.53 -19.58 -16.62
C ASN A 194 -1.98 -20.97 -16.18
N GLU A 195 -1.49 -22.06 -16.78
CA GLU A 195 -1.80 -23.42 -16.32
C GLU A 195 -1.36 -23.65 -14.87
N PHE A 196 -0.20 -23.11 -14.47
CA PHE A 196 0.27 -23.19 -13.09
C PHE A 196 -0.44 -22.19 -12.18
N PHE A 197 -0.57 -20.93 -12.62
CA PHE A 197 -1.22 -19.86 -11.87
C PHE A 197 -2.67 -20.23 -11.50
N HIS A 198 -3.40 -20.84 -12.43
CA HIS A 198 -4.80 -21.23 -12.23
C HIS A 198 -5.01 -22.44 -11.31
N ARG A 199 -3.93 -23.09 -10.86
CA ARG A 199 -4.00 -24.08 -9.75
C ARG A 199 -4.27 -23.41 -8.41
N ARG A 200 -3.99 -22.11 -8.30
CA ARG A 200 -4.07 -21.34 -7.05
C ARG A 200 -5.15 -20.25 -7.10
N ILE A 201 -5.38 -19.69 -8.27
CA ILE A 201 -6.35 -18.60 -8.47
C ILE A 201 -7.35 -18.99 -9.55
N SER A 202 -8.66 -18.81 -9.30
CA SER A 202 -9.69 -19.15 -10.29
C SER A 202 -9.52 -18.35 -11.59
N LYS A 203 -9.78 -19.02 -12.72
CA LYS A 203 -9.78 -18.43 -14.08
C LYS A 203 -10.72 -17.24 -14.19
N ASP A 204 -11.84 -17.28 -13.47
CA ASP A 204 -12.85 -16.22 -13.49
C ASP A 204 -12.41 -14.96 -12.74
N ARG A 205 -11.32 -15.05 -11.95
CA ARG A 205 -10.81 -13.92 -11.16
C ARG A 205 -9.72 -13.15 -11.87
N THR A 206 -8.75 -13.84 -12.45
CA THR A 206 -7.63 -13.20 -13.15
C THR A 206 -6.89 -14.16 -14.08
N VAL A 207 -6.27 -13.57 -15.11
CA VAL A 207 -5.42 -14.25 -16.08
C VAL A 207 -4.12 -13.47 -16.16
N LEU A 208 -3.01 -14.19 -16.06
CA LEU A 208 -1.69 -13.61 -16.21
C LEU A 208 -1.47 -13.20 -17.67
N THR A 209 -1.22 -11.91 -17.87
CA THR A 209 -0.95 -11.29 -19.18
C THR A 209 0.09 -10.19 -18.98
N PRO A 210 0.74 -9.72 -20.06
CA PRO A 210 1.58 -8.52 -19.98
C PRO A 210 0.87 -7.32 -19.35
N ALA A 211 -0.39 -7.09 -19.74
CA ALA A 211 -1.20 -6.01 -19.18
C ALA A 211 -1.46 -6.18 -17.67
N HIS A 212 -1.70 -7.41 -17.19
CA HIS A 212 -1.89 -7.67 -15.77
C HIS A 212 -0.61 -7.41 -14.95
N LEU A 213 0.54 -7.82 -15.48
CA LEU A 213 1.84 -7.53 -14.87
C LEU A 213 2.08 -6.02 -14.80
N LEU A 214 1.92 -5.30 -15.92
CA LEU A 214 2.09 -3.85 -15.97
C LEU A 214 1.10 -3.10 -15.05
N SER A 215 -0.14 -3.58 -14.94
CA SER A 215 -1.12 -3.02 -14.01
C SER A 215 -0.67 -3.18 -12.56
N THR A 216 -0.08 -4.32 -12.22
CA THR A 216 0.42 -4.59 -10.87
C THR A 216 1.62 -3.72 -10.52
N LEU A 217 2.51 -3.45 -11.48
CA LEU A 217 3.59 -2.46 -11.33
C LEU A 217 3.01 -1.06 -11.12
N SER A 218 1.97 -0.71 -11.88
CA SER A 218 1.30 0.58 -11.80
C SER A 218 0.64 0.80 -10.44
N ASP A 219 0.07 -0.25 -9.85
CA ASP A 219 -0.47 -0.21 -8.48
C ASP A 219 0.62 0.21 -7.47
N ALA A 220 1.82 -0.36 -7.55
CA ALA A 220 2.91 -0.01 -6.63
C ALA A 220 3.33 1.47 -6.74
N GLU A 221 3.34 2.05 -7.95
CA GLU A 221 3.56 3.49 -8.14
C GLU A 221 2.43 4.31 -7.48
N SER A 222 1.18 3.87 -7.61
CA SER A 222 0.04 4.54 -6.94
C SER A 222 0.14 4.48 -5.42
N HIS A 223 0.65 3.36 -4.87
CA HIS A 223 0.88 3.20 -3.43
C HIS A 223 1.94 4.19 -2.95
N ALA A 224 3.07 4.28 -3.66
CA ALA A 224 4.14 5.23 -3.38
C ALA A 224 3.62 6.67 -3.46
N PHE A 225 2.85 7.00 -4.49
CA PHE A 225 2.31 8.33 -4.70
C PHE A 225 1.44 8.81 -3.55
N VAL A 226 0.45 8.00 -3.15
CA VAL A 226 -0.53 8.42 -2.15
C VAL A 226 0.09 8.49 -0.76
N SER A 227 0.92 7.53 -0.39
CA SER A 227 1.64 7.56 0.90
C SER A 227 2.62 8.73 0.99
N ALA A 228 3.39 9.00 -0.07
CA ALA A 228 4.29 10.15 -0.12
C ALA A 228 3.52 11.47 -0.02
N ARG A 229 2.34 11.57 -0.63
CA ARG A 229 1.46 12.73 -0.52
C ARG A 229 0.96 12.94 0.91
N GLN A 230 0.71 11.88 1.66
CA GLN A 230 0.28 11.92 3.06
C GLN A 230 1.45 11.94 4.08
N LEU A 231 2.70 11.86 3.61
CA LEU A 231 3.89 11.65 4.45
C LEU A 231 3.72 10.45 5.41
N SER A 232 3.03 9.41 4.95
CA SER A 232 2.70 8.23 5.74
C SER A 232 3.54 7.01 5.36
N GLU A 233 3.66 6.10 6.33
CA GLU A 233 4.11 4.72 6.10
C GLU A 233 3.06 3.97 5.25
N ILE A 234 3.43 2.81 4.70
CA ILE A 234 2.52 2.03 3.84
C ILE A 234 2.27 0.65 4.42
N ALA A 235 1.01 0.27 4.54
CA ALA A 235 0.59 -1.10 4.76
C ALA A 235 -0.18 -1.60 3.53
N THR A 236 0.40 -2.58 2.85
CA THR A 236 -0.14 -3.16 1.62
C THR A 236 0.10 -4.67 1.60
N ASP A 237 -0.34 -5.36 0.55
CA ASP A 237 -0.10 -6.77 0.38
C ASP A 237 1.39 -7.07 0.12
N GLU A 238 1.79 -8.33 0.22
CA GLU A 238 3.19 -8.74 0.04
C GLU A 238 3.72 -8.38 -1.37
N VAL A 239 2.85 -8.44 -2.38
CA VAL A 239 3.18 -8.02 -3.75
C VAL A 239 3.52 -6.53 -3.80
N GLY A 240 2.66 -5.67 -3.24
CA GLY A 240 2.90 -4.23 -3.18
C GLY A 240 4.13 -3.89 -2.34
N SER A 241 4.39 -4.64 -1.27
CA SER A 241 5.58 -4.48 -0.42
C SER A 241 6.87 -4.73 -1.20
N ASP A 242 6.95 -5.85 -1.93
CA ASP A 242 8.13 -6.23 -2.72
C ASP A 242 8.38 -5.22 -3.85
N LEU A 243 7.34 -4.87 -4.60
CA LEU A 243 7.45 -3.92 -5.70
C LEU A 243 7.85 -2.52 -5.23
N LEU A 244 7.31 -2.05 -4.11
CA LEU A 244 7.70 -0.75 -3.55
C LEU A 244 9.18 -0.75 -3.13
N LYS A 245 9.65 -1.83 -2.49
CA LYS A 245 11.07 -1.96 -2.11
C LYS A 245 11.97 -1.90 -3.36
N LEU A 246 11.64 -2.68 -4.39
CA LEU A 246 12.37 -2.68 -5.66
C LEU A 246 12.35 -1.30 -6.31
N ARG A 247 11.19 -0.63 -6.31
CA ARG A 247 11.03 0.69 -6.91
C ARG A 247 11.89 1.76 -6.23
N LEU A 248 11.85 1.79 -4.91
CA LEU A 248 12.65 2.73 -4.12
C LEU A 248 14.15 2.43 -4.28
N TYR A 249 14.54 1.16 -4.26
CA TYR A 249 15.91 0.75 -4.55
C TYR A 249 16.40 1.29 -5.91
N HIS A 250 15.61 1.16 -6.96
CA HIS A 250 15.93 1.72 -8.29
C HIS A 250 15.99 3.24 -8.30
N LEU A 251 15.03 3.93 -7.68
CA LEU A 251 15.03 5.40 -7.55
C LEU A 251 16.34 5.89 -6.94
N PHE A 252 16.74 5.26 -5.85
CA PHE A 252 17.88 5.68 -5.05
C PHE A 252 19.24 5.27 -5.63
N ASN A 253 19.32 4.12 -6.32
CA ASN A 253 20.53 3.78 -7.08
C ASN A 253 20.78 4.69 -8.27
N ARG A 254 19.73 5.23 -8.89
CA ARG A 254 19.89 6.19 -9.99
C ARG A 254 20.44 7.52 -9.49
N THR A 255 20.19 7.87 -8.24
CA THR A 255 20.68 9.12 -7.64
C THR A 255 22.04 8.96 -6.95
N GLN A 256 22.46 7.74 -6.60
CA GLN A 256 23.80 7.44 -6.07
C GLN A 256 24.53 6.36 -6.88
N LYS A 257 25.76 6.65 -7.31
CA LYS A 257 26.72 5.62 -7.78
C LYS A 257 27.27 4.75 -6.62
N SER A 258 26.45 4.29 -5.68
CA SER A 258 26.92 3.58 -4.47
C SER A 258 26.10 2.32 -4.16
N GLU A 259 26.81 1.21 -4.00
CA GLU A 259 26.32 -0.12 -3.55
C GLU A 259 25.57 -0.11 -2.20
N ARG A 260 25.52 1.03 -1.48
CA ARG A 260 25.00 1.11 -0.11
C ARG A 260 23.48 1.16 -0.01
N ALA A 261 22.76 1.48 -1.09
CA ALA A 261 21.29 1.57 -1.07
C ALA A 261 20.59 0.23 -0.71
N ARG A 262 21.28 -0.90 -0.89
CA ARG A 262 20.77 -2.25 -0.54
C ARG A 262 20.51 -2.43 0.96
N ASN A 263 21.19 -1.68 1.83
CA ASN A 263 21.11 -1.86 3.29
C ASN A 263 20.11 -0.90 3.97
N ASP A 264 19.42 -0.05 3.20
CA ASP A 264 18.53 0.97 3.79
C ASP A 264 17.21 0.39 4.30
N PHE A 265 16.83 -0.82 3.85
CA PHE A 265 15.73 -1.56 4.44
C PHE A 265 16.27 -2.52 5.50
N SER A 266 15.90 -2.24 6.76
CA SER A 266 16.20 -3.09 7.91
C SER A 266 14.91 -3.62 8.53
N GLU A 267 14.95 -4.84 9.05
CA GLU A 267 13.83 -5.40 9.79
C GLU A 267 13.99 -5.14 11.29
N VAL A 268 12.90 -4.69 11.91
CA VAL A 268 12.80 -4.59 13.36
C VAL A 268 11.69 -5.50 13.83
N ILE A 269 12.05 -6.41 14.72
CA ILE A 269 11.12 -7.33 15.37
C ILE A 269 10.88 -6.81 16.79
N PHE A 270 9.62 -6.58 17.11
CA PHE A 270 9.15 -6.21 18.43
C PHE A 270 8.52 -7.44 19.10
N GLY A 271 9.24 -8.08 20.01
CA GLY A 271 8.89 -9.41 20.56
C GLY A 271 7.87 -9.44 21.70
N GLU A 272 7.39 -8.29 22.16
CA GLU A 272 6.53 -8.16 23.36
C GLU A 272 5.09 -7.74 23.04
N ALA A 273 4.67 -7.85 21.77
CA ALA A 273 3.27 -7.60 21.40
C ALA A 273 2.34 -8.74 21.87
N ARG A 274 1.04 -8.55 21.70
CA ARG A 274 0.01 -9.57 21.92
C ARG A 274 -0.69 -9.87 20.60
N SER A 275 -1.27 -11.05 20.47
CA SER A 275 -2.03 -11.50 19.28
C SER A 275 -3.37 -10.76 19.10
N LEU A 276 -3.35 -9.43 19.10
CA LEU A 276 -4.55 -8.61 19.02
C LEU A 276 -5.24 -8.81 17.67
N ARG A 277 -4.50 -8.71 16.56
CA ARG A 277 -5.03 -8.98 15.22
C ARG A 277 -5.74 -10.31 15.13
N GLU A 278 -5.12 -11.41 15.59
CA GLU A 278 -5.75 -12.74 15.57
C GLU A 278 -7.04 -12.79 16.38
N ALA A 279 -7.02 -12.23 17.59
CA ALA A 279 -8.18 -12.26 18.48
C ALA A 279 -9.35 -11.45 17.92
N ILE A 280 -9.08 -10.31 17.27
CA ILE A 280 -10.08 -9.49 16.58
C ILE A 280 -10.63 -10.24 15.36
N ASN A 281 -9.74 -10.77 14.51
CA ASN A 281 -10.15 -11.47 13.29
C ASN A 281 -10.92 -12.76 13.60
N ALA A 282 -10.67 -13.39 14.75
CA ALA A 282 -11.45 -14.51 15.26
C ALA A 282 -12.79 -14.11 15.90
N GLY A 283 -13.10 -12.81 16.01
CA GLY A 283 -14.33 -12.30 16.62
C GLY A 283 -14.41 -12.50 18.14
N THR A 284 -13.28 -12.78 18.79
CA THR A 284 -13.25 -13.12 20.23
C THR A 284 -13.29 -11.90 21.14
N ILE A 285 -13.07 -10.70 20.59
CA ILE A 285 -13.07 -9.44 21.32
C ILE A 285 -14.31 -8.63 20.94
N PRO A 286 -15.18 -8.27 21.90
CA PRO A 286 -16.34 -7.42 21.64
C PRO A 286 -15.94 -6.02 21.16
N MET A 287 -16.67 -5.48 20.18
CA MET A 287 -16.46 -4.12 19.66
C MET A 287 -16.40 -3.03 20.76
N PRO A 288 -17.28 -3.01 21.78
CA PRO A 288 -17.19 -1.98 22.83
C PRO A 288 -15.86 -1.96 23.57
N ASP A 289 -15.22 -3.14 23.71
CA ASP A 289 -13.91 -3.26 24.37
C ASP A 289 -12.80 -2.70 23.49
N LEU A 290 -12.87 -2.95 22.18
CA LEU A 290 -11.96 -2.36 21.20
C LEU A 290 -12.04 -0.83 21.17
N ILE A 291 -13.25 -0.27 21.26
CA ILE A 291 -13.43 1.19 21.27
C ILE A 291 -12.92 1.82 22.56
N ARG A 292 -13.11 1.17 23.72
CA ARG A 292 -12.49 1.64 24.97
C ARG A 292 -10.97 1.63 24.86
N LEU A 293 -10.41 0.62 24.21
CA LEU A 293 -8.97 0.50 24.01
C LEU A 293 -8.42 1.61 23.08
N ILE A 294 -9.06 1.87 21.93
CA ILE A 294 -8.68 2.98 21.04
C ILE A 294 -8.71 4.32 21.79
N LYS A 295 -9.79 4.61 22.53
CA LYS A 295 -9.92 5.85 23.30
C LYS A 295 -8.84 5.98 24.38
N LYS A 296 -8.40 4.88 24.99
CA LYS A 296 -7.28 4.86 25.94
C LYS A 296 -5.96 5.14 25.23
N ALA A 297 -5.73 4.51 24.09
CA ALA A 297 -4.55 4.71 23.26
C ALA A 297 -4.44 6.17 22.76
N ASP A 298 -5.55 6.80 22.34
CA ASP A 298 -5.56 8.19 21.87
C ASP A 298 -5.07 9.17 22.94
N LYS A 299 -5.49 9.00 24.20
CA LYS A 299 -5.01 9.83 25.32
C LYS A 299 -3.50 9.70 25.52
N PHE A 300 -2.95 8.50 25.35
CA PHE A 300 -1.53 8.24 25.51
C PHE A 300 -0.71 8.72 24.31
N LYS A 301 -1.23 8.59 23.08
CA LYS A 301 -0.62 9.13 21.87
C LYS A 301 -0.45 10.65 21.94
N SER A 302 -1.43 11.38 22.49
CA SER A 302 -1.28 12.83 22.74
C SER A 302 -0.18 13.16 23.74
N TRP A 303 0.12 12.26 24.69
CA TRP A 303 1.25 12.42 25.61
C TRP A 303 2.60 12.15 24.92
N LEU A 304 2.65 11.14 24.03
CA LEU A 304 3.85 10.80 23.24
C LEU A 304 4.34 11.94 22.32
N GLU A 305 3.47 12.88 21.93
CA GLU A 305 3.83 14.03 21.07
C GLU A 305 5.01 14.85 21.59
N LYS A 306 5.28 14.77 22.90
CA LYS A 306 6.31 15.55 23.57
C LYS A 306 7.61 14.78 23.78
N GLN A 307 7.68 13.52 23.36
CA GLN A 307 8.79 12.61 23.65
C GLN A 307 9.50 12.16 22.37
N SER A 308 10.82 11.97 22.44
CA SER A 308 11.56 11.29 21.37
C SER A 308 11.25 9.80 21.42
N MET A 309 10.73 9.27 20.33
CA MET A 309 10.29 7.87 20.27
C MET A 309 11.46 6.91 20.10
N ASP A 310 11.63 6.01 21.06
CA ASP A 310 12.57 4.90 21.01
C ASP A 310 11.88 3.56 21.35
N ARG A 311 12.66 2.46 21.32
CA ARG A 311 12.13 1.11 21.58
C ARG A 311 11.64 0.92 23.01
N ASP A 312 12.24 1.59 23.98
CA ASP A 312 11.87 1.47 25.38
C ASP A 312 10.56 2.22 25.64
N LEU A 313 10.37 3.38 25.01
CA LEU A 313 9.10 4.11 25.02
C LEU A 313 7.96 3.32 24.37
N MET A 314 8.24 2.55 23.31
CA MET A 314 7.27 1.63 22.70
C MET A 314 6.88 0.48 23.64
N ARG A 315 7.85 -0.06 24.38
CA ARG A 315 7.58 -1.07 25.40
C ARG A 315 6.71 -0.50 26.52
N GLU A 316 7.04 0.69 27.00
CA GLU A 316 6.26 1.39 28.03
C GLU A 316 4.85 1.73 27.56
N TYR A 317 4.71 2.24 26.32
CA TYR A 317 3.42 2.44 25.65
C TYR A 317 2.59 1.15 25.67
N TYR A 318 3.19 0.04 25.24
CA TYR A 318 2.49 -1.22 25.12
C TYR A 318 2.01 -1.73 26.48
N LYS A 319 2.89 -1.67 27.48
CA LYS A 319 2.55 -2.02 28.88
C LYS A 319 1.41 -1.16 29.40
N GLU A 320 1.43 0.14 29.16
CA GLU A 320 0.42 1.05 29.70
C GLU A 320 -0.93 0.92 29.00
N VAL A 321 -0.95 0.77 27.67
CA VAL A 321 -2.18 0.52 26.91
C VAL A 321 -2.77 -0.84 27.26
N ALA A 322 -1.94 -1.88 27.39
CA ALA A 322 -2.38 -3.24 27.75
C ALA A 322 -2.85 -3.37 29.19
N ARG A 323 -2.24 -2.63 30.13
CA ARG A 323 -2.53 -2.69 31.57
C ARG A 323 -4.02 -2.55 31.85
N GLU A 324 -4.56 -3.49 32.61
CA GLU A 324 -5.97 -3.51 33.05
C GLU A 324 -6.97 -3.62 31.88
N THR A 325 -6.53 -4.11 30.72
CA THR A 325 -7.39 -4.39 29.57
C THR A 325 -7.41 -5.89 29.25
N PHE A 326 -8.24 -6.31 28.31
CA PHE A 326 -8.25 -7.68 27.82
C PHE A 326 -6.92 -8.08 27.15
N LEU A 327 -6.10 -7.11 26.71
CA LEU A 327 -4.81 -7.36 26.05
C LEU A 327 -3.85 -8.15 26.95
N ASP A 328 -3.90 -7.95 28.27
CA ASP A 328 -3.05 -8.67 29.22
C ASP A 328 -3.31 -10.19 29.21
N ARG A 329 -4.48 -10.62 28.73
CA ARG A 329 -4.90 -12.03 28.66
C ARG A 329 -4.55 -12.70 27.33
N LEU A 330 -4.14 -11.93 26.32
CA LEU A 330 -3.79 -12.47 25.02
C LEU A 330 -2.39 -13.10 25.03
N PRO A 331 -2.15 -14.14 24.22
CA PRO A 331 -0.82 -14.73 24.12
C PRO A 331 0.18 -13.72 23.55
N PRO A 332 1.45 -13.76 23.99
CA PRO A 332 2.50 -12.91 23.46
C PRO A 332 2.78 -13.27 21.99
N LYS A 333 3.13 -12.25 21.20
CA LYS A 333 3.47 -12.34 19.79
C LYS A 333 4.53 -11.31 19.43
N SER A 334 5.29 -11.56 18.37
CA SER A 334 6.17 -10.56 17.79
C SER A 334 5.49 -9.79 16.67
N MET A 335 5.56 -8.46 16.68
CA MET A 335 5.26 -7.60 15.52
C MET A 335 6.54 -7.35 14.73
N ARG A 336 6.47 -7.33 13.39
CA ARG A 336 7.64 -7.01 12.55
C ARG A 336 7.40 -5.76 11.71
N PHE A 337 8.45 -4.96 11.57
CA PHE A 337 8.45 -3.71 10.82
C PHE A 337 9.60 -3.74 9.83
N GLY A 338 9.31 -3.49 8.55
CA GLY A 338 10.31 -3.14 7.55
C GLY A 338 10.58 -1.64 7.63
N ILE A 339 11.70 -1.25 8.20
CA ILE A 339 12.08 0.16 8.36
C ILE A 339 13.01 0.55 7.23
N PHE A 340 12.64 1.62 6.55
CA PHE A 340 13.54 2.34 5.66
C PHE A 340 14.32 3.38 6.47
N THR A 341 15.60 3.08 6.76
CA THR A 341 16.47 3.95 7.55
C THR A 341 17.06 5.08 6.70
N GLY A 342 17.31 4.80 5.41
CA GLY A 342 17.96 5.74 4.50
C GLY A 342 19.34 6.22 4.97
N ALA A 343 19.99 5.44 5.85
CA ALA A 343 21.26 5.80 6.49
C ALA A 343 22.42 5.94 5.47
N GLY A 344 22.26 5.43 4.25
CA GLY A 344 23.18 5.63 3.14
C GLY A 344 23.02 6.95 2.36
N PHE A 345 21.94 7.71 2.55
CA PHE A 345 21.65 8.90 1.74
C PHE A 345 22.26 10.18 2.32
N ALA A 346 23.34 10.66 1.72
CA ALA A 346 23.81 12.03 1.91
C ALA A 346 22.84 13.01 1.21
N VAL A 347 21.90 13.57 1.96
CA VAL A 347 20.87 14.50 1.44
C VAL A 347 21.50 15.74 0.80
N ASP A 348 22.59 16.26 1.38
CA ASP A 348 23.32 17.43 0.84
C ASP A 348 24.04 17.15 -0.48
N ALA A 349 24.38 15.89 -0.78
CA ALA A 349 25.00 15.51 -2.05
C ALA A 349 23.99 15.32 -3.19
N LEU A 350 22.72 15.09 -2.87
CA LEU A 350 21.64 14.94 -3.85
C LEU A 350 21.20 16.29 -4.43
N PHE A 351 21.38 17.39 -3.69
CA PHE A 351 20.96 18.73 -4.09
C PHE A 351 21.95 19.81 -3.64
N PRO A 352 23.13 19.95 -4.29
CA PRO A 352 24.12 20.97 -3.91
C PRO A 352 23.58 22.42 -3.99
N THR A 353 22.46 22.63 -4.70
CA THR A 353 21.85 23.96 -4.95
C THR A 353 20.31 23.97 -4.89
N GLY A 354 19.67 22.94 -4.32
CA GLY A 354 18.20 22.78 -4.32
C GLY A 354 17.64 22.09 -5.58
N LEU A 355 16.31 21.90 -5.63
CA LEU A 355 15.53 21.09 -6.60
C LEU A 355 15.70 21.47 -8.10
N ALA A 356 16.55 22.44 -8.46
CA ALA A 356 16.67 22.98 -9.81
C ALA A 356 17.53 22.14 -10.78
N THR A 357 18.17 21.06 -10.33
CA THR A 357 19.08 20.22 -11.15
C THR A 357 18.55 18.81 -11.46
N THR A 358 17.22 18.63 -11.55
CA THR A 358 16.57 17.35 -11.90
C THR A 358 16.97 16.80 -13.27
N ALA A 359 17.28 17.69 -14.23
CA ALA A 359 17.69 17.31 -15.59
C ALA A 359 19.05 16.57 -15.65
N ALA A 360 20.00 16.90 -14.76
CA ALA A 360 21.33 16.31 -14.77
C ALA A 360 21.36 14.84 -14.29
N LEU A 361 20.31 14.43 -13.55
CA LEU A 361 20.15 13.06 -13.02
C LEU A 361 19.19 12.21 -13.88
N GLY A 362 18.61 12.78 -14.95
CA GLY A 362 17.61 12.10 -15.79
C GLY A 362 16.35 11.68 -15.03
N LEU A 363 15.98 12.44 -13.98
CA LEU A 363 14.82 12.14 -13.14
C LEU A 363 13.53 12.68 -13.76
N GLY A 364 12.46 11.89 -13.69
CA GLY A 364 11.13 12.33 -14.07
C GLY A 364 10.48 13.23 -13.01
N LEU A 365 9.31 13.79 -13.35
CA LEU A 365 8.49 14.57 -12.40
C LEU A 365 8.12 13.74 -11.16
N PHE A 366 7.75 12.49 -11.37
CA PHE A 366 7.39 11.57 -10.29
C PHE A 366 8.56 11.24 -9.36
N ASP A 367 9.72 10.95 -9.92
CA ASP A 367 10.94 10.69 -9.13
C ASP A 367 11.30 11.92 -8.28
N SER A 368 11.21 13.10 -8.88
CA SER A 368 11.45 14.38 -8.20
C SER A 368 10.44 14.61 -7.06
N PHE A 369 9.16 14.28 -7.30
CA PHE A 369 8.12 14.32 -6.27
C PHE A 369 8.43 13.38 -5.11
N LEU A 370 8.78 12.12 -5.36
CA LEU A 370 9.10 11.17 -4.29
C LEU A 370 10.33 11.60 -3.49
N LEU A 371 11.36 12.13 -4.15
CA LEU A 371 12.56 12.65 -3.48
C LEU A 371 12.24 13.90 -2.64
N ASP A 372 11.43 14.84 -3.14
CA ASP A 372 10.96 15.99 -2.34
C ASP A 372 10.18 15.55 -1.10
N LYS A 373 9.32 14.54 -1.21
CA LYS A 373 8.62 14.00 -0.04
C LYS A 373 9.59 13.33 0.92
N PHE A 374 10.56 12.59 0.41
CA PHE A 374 11.59 11.94 1.21
C PHE A 374 12.42 12.96 2.02
N THR A 375 12.85 14.07 1.40
CA THR A 375 13.59 15.13 2.11
C THR A 375 12.73 15.85 3.15
N ARG A 376 11.42 15.94 2.93
CA ARG A 376 10.43 16.46 3.91
C ARG A 376 10.05 15.46 5.00
N GLY A 377 10.75 14.33 5.11
CA GLY A 377 10.59 13.38 6.21
C GLY A 377 9.69 12.18 5.89
N TRP A 378 9.21 12.02 4.65
CA TRP A 378 8.54 10.78 4.26
C TRP A 378 9.50 9.59 4.40
N ARG A 379 9.06 8.56 5.12
CA ARG A 379 9.77 7.29 5.25
C ARG A 379 8.80 6.18 4.88
N PRO A 380 9.00 5.48 3.76
CA PRO A 380 8.13 4.40 3.31
C PRO A 380 8.39 3.12 4.10
N ASN A 381 8.35 3.21 5.43
CA ASN A 381 8.37 2.03 6.27
C ASN A 381 7.13 1.19 5.94
N GLN A 382 7.29 -0.12 6.09
CA GLN A 382 6.25 -1.08 5.84
C GLN A 382 5.99 -1.86 7.12
N PHE A 383 4.73 -1.96 7.52
CA PHE A 383 4.34 -2.96 8.49
C PHE A 383 4.29 -4.31 7.79
N ILE A 384 5.01 -5.31 8.33
CA ILE A 384 5.14 -6.62 7.69
C ILE A 384 4.73 -7.67 8.72
N GLU A 385 3.70 -8.45 8.42
CA GLU A 385 3.31 -9.56 9.29
C GLU A 385 3.04 -10.81 8.44
N GLY A 386 4.07 -11.67 8.37
CA GLY A 386 4.13 -12.89 7.55
C GLY A 386 5.57 -13.40 7.39
N GLU A 387 5.75 -14.60 6.82
CA GLU A 387 7.06 -15.07 6.36
C GLU A 387 7.44 -14.31 5.07
N LEU A 388 8.36 -13.35 5.17
CA LEU A 388 9.07 -12.94 3.96
C LEU A 388 9.95 -14.11 3.54
N GLN A 389 9.64 -14.68 2.37
CA GLN A 389 10.70 -15.36 1.65
C GLN A 389 11.78 -14.33 1.34
N PRO A 390 13.06 -14.58 1.64
CA PRO A 390 14.12 -13.65 1.33
C PRO A 390 14.15 -13.40 -0.18
N VAL A 391 13.64 -12.24 -0.60
CA VAL A 391 13.65 -11.78 -2.01
C VAL A 391 15.09 -11.66 -2.52
N PHE A 392 16.07 -11.59 -1.61
CA PHE A 392 17.49 -11.62 -1.91
C PHE A 392 18.16 -12.76 -1.13
N LYS A 393 18.05 -14.00 -1.63
CA LYS A 393 19.08 -14.99 -1.31
C LYS A 393 20.41 -14.43 -1.83
N LYS A 394 21.42 -14.36 -0.95
CA LYS A 394 22.82 -14.25 -1.37
C LYS A 394 23.03 -15.30 -2.47
N ASN A 395 23.27 -14.89 -3.70
CA ASN A 395 24.00 -15.77 -4.60
C ASN A 395 25.39 -15.93 -3.97
N PRO A 396 25.87 -17.16 -3.73
CA PRO A 396 27.26 -17.39 -3.35
C PRO A 396 28.22 -16.86 -4.40
#